data_AF-A0A0F9I3I6-F1
#
_entry.id   AF-A0A0F9I3I6-F1
#
_cell.length_a   1.000
_cell.length_b   1.000
_cell.length_c   1.000
_cell.angle_alpha   90.00
_cell.angle_beta   90.00
_cell.angle_gamma   90.00
#
_symmetry.space_group_name_H-M   'P 1'
#
loop_
_entity.id
_entity.type
_entity.pdbx_description
1 polymer ?
#
loop_
_entity_poly.entity_id
_entity_poly.type
_entity_poly.pdbx_seq_one_letter_code
_entity_poly.pdbx_strand_id
1 'polypeptide(L)' 'MKKTKIIAIVGIIASIVIIIAMVSVNARPYVRVSQVTSNPSAYDNREIQVIGIVQGYSGGDFNLADSTNLAESIIIDIS' A
#
# COMPACT_ATOMS: atom_id res chain seq x y z
N MET A 1 26.98 30.52 21.16
CA MET A 1 27.06 29.04 21.22
C MET A 1 25.69 28.36 21.40
N LYS A 2 24.87 28.68 22.43
CA LYS A 2 23.56 28.03 22.64
C LYS A 2 22.59 28.18 21.45
N LYS A 3 22.45 29.39 20.88
CA LYS A 3 21.58 29.65 19.72
C LYS A 3 22.03 28.89 18.45
N THR A 4 23.34 28.83 18.20
CA THR A 4 23.92 28.10 17.06
C THR A 4 23.68 26.59 17.15
N LYS A 5 23.79 26.00 18.35
CA LYS A 5 23.44 24.59 18.59
C LYS A 5 21.97 24.30 18.30
N ILE A 6 21.06 25.19 18.72
CA ILE A 6 19.62 25.03 18.49
C ILE A 6 19.30 25.07 16.98
N ILE A 7 19.88 26.01 16.24
CA ILE A 7 19.69 26.10 14.77
C ILE A 7 20.17 24.83 14.08
N ALA A 8 21.32 24.29 14.47
CA ALA A 8 21.83 23.03 13.93
C ALA A 8 20.89 21.85 14.20
N ILE A 9 20.37 21.73 15.42
CA ILE A 9 19.42 20.68 15.80
C ILE A 9 18.13 20.79 14.98
N VAL A 10 17.57 21.99 14.84
CA VAL A 10 16.35 22.22 14.06
C VAL A 10 16.56 21.85 12.59
N GLY A 11 17.73 22.19 12.02
CA GLY A 11 18.08 21.81 10.65
C GLY A 11 18.13 20.29 10.44
N ILE A 12 18.70 19.55 11.40
CA ILE A 12 18.76 18.08 11.35
C ILE A 12 17.35 17.47 11.47
N ILE A 13 16.51 17.96 12.37
CA ILE A 13 15.14 17.44 12.52
C ILE A 13 14.33 17.70 11.25
N ALA A 14 14.43 18.91 10.68
CA ALA A 14 13.71 19.26 9.46
C ALA A 14 14.14 18.39 8.27
N SER A 15 15.43 18.10 8.11
CA SER A 15 15.91 17.24 7.02
C SER A 15 15.46 15.79 7.18
N ILE A 16 15.44 15.25 8.41
CA ILE A 16 14.92 13.90 8.67
C ILE A 16 13.45 13.79 8.28
N VAL A 17 12.62 14.77 8.63
CA VAL A 17 11.19 14.78 8.29
C VAL A 17 10.98 14.78 6.76
N ILE A 18 11.76 15.57 6.03
CA ILE A 18 11.69 15.63 4.56
C ILE A 18 12.05 14.28 3.94
N ILE A 19 13.11 13.62 4.44
CA ILE A 19 13.54 12.30 3.94
C ILE A 19 12.45 11.26 4.19
N ILE A 20 11.87 11.22 5.40
CA ILE A 20 10.78 10.28 5.73
C ILE A 20 9.56 10.51 4.82
N ALA A 21 9.21 11.79 4.56
CA ALA A 21 8.12 12.13 3.66
C ALA A 21 8.40 11.69 2.22
N MET A 22 9.62 11.85 1.71
CA MET A 22 9.96 11.39 0.35
C MET A 22 9.91 9.87 0.22
N VAL A 23 10.30 9.13 1.26
CA VAL A 23 10.23 7.66 1.28
C VAL A 23 8.77 7.19 1.33
N SER A 24 7.92 7.85 2.12
CA SER A 24 6.51 7.45 2.25
C SER A 24 5.67 7.77 1.01
N VAL A 25 6.01 8.81 0.24
CA VAL A 25 5.29 9.17 -1.00
C VAL A 25 5.55 8.15 -2.11
N ASN A 26 6.72 7.49 -2.11
CA ASN A 26 7.08 6.48 -3.12
C ASN A 26 6.74 5.04 -2.70
N ALA A 27 6.37 4.83 -1.44
CA ALA A 27 5.86 3.53 -1.00
C ALA A 27 4.46 3.36 -1.57
N ARG A 28 4.28 2.40 -2.48
CA ARG A 28 2.96 1.87 -2.86
C ARG A 28 2.62 0.79 -1.85
N PRO A 29 1.86 1.08 -0.77
CA PRO A 29 1.59 0.09 0.25
C PRO A 29 0.78 -1.06 -0.36
N TYR A 30 1.16 -2.28 0.00
CA TYR A 30 0.37 -3.45 -0.34
C TYR A 30 -0.94 -3.43 0.44
N VAL A 31 -2.05 -3.67 -0.26
CA VAL A 31 -3.40 -3.73 0.28
C VAL A 31 -3.83 -5.20 0.30
N ARG A 32 -4.53 -5.63 1.35
CA ARG A 32 -5.10 -6.98 1.40
C ARG A 32 -6.42 -7.06 0.62
N VAL A 33 -6.74 -8.25 0.13
CA VAL A 33 -8.02 -8.52 -0.56
C VAL A 33 -9.22 -8.07 0.29
N SER A 34 -9.22 -8.39 1.59
CA SER A 34 -10.26 -7.96 2.56
C SER A 34 -10.45 -6.43 2.65
N GLN A 35 -9.38 -5.66 2.47
CA GLN A 35 -9.46 -4.20 2.49
C GLN A 35 -10.08 -3.65 1.21
N VAL A 36 -9.83 -4.29 0.07
CA VAL A 36 -10.43 -3.92 -1.22
C VAL A 36 -11.91 -4.30 -1.23
N THR A 37 -12.27 -5.50 -0.78
CA THR A 37 -13.67 -5.98 -0.75
C THR A 37 -14.54 -5.21 0.24
N SER A 38 -13.98 -4.77 1.38
CA SER A 38 -14.72 -3.98 2.39
C SER A 38 -14.99 -2.53 1.98
N ASN A 39 -14.16 -1.93 1.11
CA ASN A 39 -14.41 -0.60 0.56
C ASN A 39 -13.87 -0.43 -0.88
N PRO A 40 -14.53 -1.04 -1.89
CA PRO A 40 -14.05 -1.00 -3.27
C PRO A 40 -13.95 0.43 -3.82
N SER A 41 -14.89 1.29 -3.43
CA SER A 41 -14.96 2.69 -3.91
C SER A 41 -13.74 3.53 -3.55
N ALA A 42 -13.00 3.19 -2.48
CA ALA A 42 -11.78 3.90 -2.10
C ALA A 42 -10.60 3.65 -3.06
N TYR A 43 -10.70 2.61 -3.89
CA TYR A 43 -9.67 2.18 -4.82
C TYR A 43 -10.06 2.32 -6.29
N ASP A 44 -11.27 2.80 -6.57
CA ASP A 44 -11.73 3.05 -7.93
C ASP A 44 -10.80 4.02 -8.67
N ASN A 45 -10.42 3.66 -9.90
CA ASN A 45 -9.47 4.40 -10.74
C ASN A 45 -8.10 4.69 -10.09
N ARG A 46 -7.65 3.85 -9.14
CA ARG A 46 -6.35 3.97 -8.50
C ARG A 46 -5.47 2.77 -8.80
N GLU A 47 -4.20 3.04 -9.06
CA GLU A 47 -3.20 1.97 -9.13
C GLU A 47 -2.87 1.49 -7.71
N ILE A 48 -3.13 0.20 -7.45
CA ILE A 48 -2.91 -0.43 -6.15
C ILE A 48 -2.13 -1.75 -6.32
N GLN A 49 -1.50 -2.20 -5.25
CA GLN A 49 -0.89 -3.53 -5.19
C GLN A 49 -1.67 -4.38 -4.20
N VAL A 50 -2.28 -5.47 -4.67
CA VAL A 50 -3.08 -6.35 -3.83
C VAL A 50 -2.31 -7.64 -3.54
N ILE A 51 -2.22 -8.04 -2.28
CA ILE A 51 -1.66 -9.35 -1.88
C ILE A 51 -2.79 -10.30 -1.53
N GLY A 52 -2.75 -11.49 -2.13
CA GLY A 52 -3.63 -12.60 -1.79
C GLY A 52 -3.09 -13.93 -2.33
N ILE A 53 -3.86 -14.99 -2.13
CA ILE A 53 -3.58 -16.34 -2.59
C ILE A 53 -4.36 -16.57 -3.89
N VAL A 54 -3.66 -16.95 -4.96
CA VAL A 54 -4.29 -17.30 -6.25
C VAL A 54 -5.04 -18.63 -6.12
N GLN A 55 -6.29 -18.67 -6.58
CA GLN A 55 -7.13 -19.86 -6.60
C GLN A 55 -7.88 -19.99 -7.92
N GLY A 56 -8.11 -21.24 -8.34
CA GLY A 56 -9.02 -21.54 -9.46
C GLY A 56 -8.57 -21.01 -10.82
N TYR A 57 -7.27 -20.84 -11.06
CA TYR A 57 -6.75 -20.36 -12.34
C TYR A 57 -7.23 -21.25 -13.49
N SER A 58 -7.97 -20.66 -14.43
CA SER A 58 -8.53 -21.36 -15.59
C SER A 58 -8.42 -20.49 -16.84
N GLY A 59 -7.23 -20.47 -17.45
CA GLY A 59 -7.01 -20.03 -18.83
C GLY A 59 -7.22 -18.53 -19.14
N GLY A 60 -7.67 -17.72 -18.18
CA GLY A 60 -7.94 -16.29 -18.36
C GLY A 60 -8.41 -15.60 -17.09
N ASP A 61 -9.11 -16.34 -16.22
CA ASP A 61 -9.59 -15.82 -14.95
C ASP A 61 -8.98 -16.55 -13.77
N PHE A 62 -8.83 -15.85 -12.65
CA PHE A 62 -8.52 -16.44 -11.35
C PHE A 62 -9.09 -15.62 -10.19
N ASN A 63 -9.26 -16.29 -9.05
CA ASN A 63 -9.61 -15.60 -7.81
C ASN A 63 -8.34 -15.28 -7.03
N LEU A 64 -8.24 -14.05 -6.53
CA LEU A 64 -7.26 -13.68 -5.53
C LEU A 64 -7.95 -13.62 -4.17
N ALA A 65 -7.68 -14.60 -3.31
CA ALA A 65 -8.30 -14.75 -2.00
C ALA A 65 -7.46 -14.13 -0.88
N ASP A 66 -8.10 -13.64 0.19
CA ASP A 66 -7.39 -13.16 1.37
C ASP A 66 -6.70 -14.33 2.10
N SER A 67 -5.44 -14.15 2.50
CA SER A 67 -4.70 -15.22 3.18
C SER A 67 -5.25 -15.58 4.56
N THR A 68 -6.04 -14.68 5.16
CA THR A 68 -6.66 -14.89 6.47
C THR A 68 -8.10 -15.40 6.38
N ASN A 69 -8.76 -15.22 5.23
CA ASN A 69 -10.12 -15.70 4.98
C ASN A 69 -10.31 -16.00 3.49
N LEU A 70 -10.20 -17.28 3.12
CA LEU A 70 -10.28 -17.71 1.71
C LEU A 70 -11.65 -17.48 1.07
N ALA A 71 -12.70 -17.22 1.86
CA ALA A 71 -14.02 -16.88 1.33
C ALA A 71 -14.08 -15.44 0.80
N GLU A 72 -13.22 -14.54 1.29
CA GLU A 72 -13.06 -13.21 0.73
C GLU A 72 -12.10 -13.26 -0.46
N SER A 73 -12.63 -13.01 -1.64
CA SER A 73 -11.86 -13.02 -2.87
C SER A 73 -12.30 -11.92 -3.83
N ILE A 74 -11.37 -11.51 -4.69
CA ILE A 74 -11.66 -10.71 -5.88
C ILE A 74 -11.43 -11.59 -7.11
N ILE A 75 -12.27 -11.43 -8.12
CA ILE A 75 -12.10 -12.07 -9.42
C ILE A 75 -11.18 -11.18 -10.24
N ILE A 76 -10.10 -11.75 -10.77
CA ILE A 76 -9.21 -11.12 -11.73
C ILE A 76 -9.51 -11.74 -13.10
N ASP A 77 -10.06 -10.91 -13.98
CA ASP A 77 -10.30 -11.22 -15.38
C ASP A 77 -9.13 -10.63 -16.20
N ILE A 78 -8.37 -11.50 -16.90
CA ILE A 78 -7.19 -11.13 -17.69
C ILE A 78 -7.51 -11.10 -19.21
N SER A 79 -8.80 -11.11 -19.59
CA SER A 79 -9.22 -11.16 -21.01
C SER A 79 -8.74 -10.00 -21.90
#